data_AF-A0A8S4S2T7-F1
#
_entry.id   AF-A0A8S4S2T7-F1
#
_cell.length_a   1.000
_cell.length_b   1.000
_cell.length_c   1.000
_cell.angle_alpha   90.00
_cell.angle_beta   90.00
_cell.angle_gamma   90.00
#
_symmetry.space_group_name_H-M   'P 1'
#
loop_
_entity.id
_entity.type
_entity.pdbx_description
1 polymer ?
#
loop_
_entity_poly.entity_id
_entity_poly.type
_entity_poly.pdbx_seq_one_letter_code
_entity_poly.pdbx_strand_id
1 'polypeptide(L)'
;MRIIYYCFLYLTVLFSSSYNCESTTENTAKLLETYRNYINASHDLDKSDRMMMKVWTSDFLLQMVNITSHYRLDMSRHKERNFMSIKANPKWKECMNLHQNEVNKAEMAYYDEESKCVKTANEEGDQKKQSVVQIEKEIRKWRKSYRYLSNQCNKNHPSEDEAAGKCLVEYMQKDKYHITFQRLILLKLESMSSLYNQILASLGTLEVCLKTVLSRYLSNVRLVMGNLNHCYNIRTLSE
;
A
#
# COMPACT_ATOMS: atom_id res chain seq x y z
N MET A 1 -18.87 -11.51 -1.71
CA MET A 1 -19.10 -12.95 -1.44
C MET A 1 -18.49 -13.92 -2.48
N ARG A 2 -17.93 -13.46 -3.62
CA ARG A 2 -17.21 -14.33 -4.59
C ARG A 2 -15.71 -14.52 -4.29
N ILE A 3 -15.06 -13.58 -3.61
CA ILE A 3 -13.62 -13.61 -3.29
C ILE A 3 -13.27 -14.69 -2.25
N ILE A 4 -14.16 -14.93 -1.28
CA ILE A 4 -13.96 -15.95 -0.23
C ILE A 4 -13.94 -17.36 -0.84
N TYR A 5 -14.74 -17.60 -1.89
CA TYR A 5 -14.82 -18.90 -2.56
C TYR A 5 -13.53 -19.28 -3.30
N TYR A 6 -12.85 -18.33 -3.93
CA TYR A 6 -11.58 -18.59 -4.63
C TYR A 6 -10.42 -18.84 -3.65
N CYS A 7 -10.39 -18.15 -2.51
CA CYS A 7 -9.42 -18.44 -1.45
C CYS A 7 -9.67 -19.82 -0.81
N PHE A 8 -10.94 -20.20 -0.58
CA PHE A 8 -11.28 -21.49 -0.01
C PHE A 8 -10.92 -22.67 -0.93
N LEU A 9 -11.14 -22.53 -2.24
CA LEU A 9 -10.76 -23.55 -3.24
C LEU A 9 -9.24 -23.72 -3.37
N TYR A 10 -8.47 -22.64 -3.20
CA TYR A 10 -7.00 -22.73 -3.19
C TYR A 10 -6.46 -23.36 -1.91
N LEU A 11 -7.09 -23.06 -0.76
CA LEU A 11 -6.74 -23.66 0.53
C LEU A 11 -7.02 -25.17 0.56
N THR A 12 -8.11 -25.66 -0.03
CA THR A 12 -8.42 -27.11 -0.04
C THR A 12 -7.44 -27.93 -0.89
N VAL A 13 -6.91 -27.35 -1.98
CA VAL A 13 -5.85 -27.97 -2.79
C VAL A 13 -4.50 -28.00 -2.06
N LEU A 14 -4.21 -26.99 -1.22
CA LEU A 14 -2.97 -26.91 -0.45
C LEU A 14 -3.01 -27.69 0.87
N PHE A 15 -4.19 -27.93 1.46
CA PHE A 15 -4.35 -28.65 2.73
C PHE A 15 -4.55 -30.16 2.57
N SER A 16 -4.97 -30.65 1.40
CA SER A 16 -5.11 -32.10 1.15
C SER A 16 -3.77 -32.84 1.06
N SER A 17 -2.64 -32.13 1.10
CA SER A 17 -1.28 -32.69 1.04
C SER A 17 -0.52 -32.64 2.37
N SER A 18 -1.09 -32.11 3.46
CA SER A 18 -0.37 -31.92 4.73
C SER A 18 -0.61 -32.99 5.81
N TYR A 19 -1.28 -34.11 5.48
CA TYR A 19 -1.39 -35.26 6.37
C TYR A 19 -1.07 -36.53 5.61
N ASN A 20 0.21 -36.92 5.62
CA ASN A 20 0.68 -38.31 5.68
C ASN A 20 2.21 -38.29 5.79
N CYS A 21 2.69 -38.39 7.02
CA CYS A 21 4.06 -38.74 7.32
C CYS A 21 4.10 -40.28 7.42
N GLU A 22 4.52 -40.97 6.37
CA GLU A 22 5.31 -42.21 6.41
C GLU A 22 5.45 -42.85 5.03
N SER A 23 6.70 -43.12 4.66
CA SER A 23 7.19 -44.13 3.70
C SER A 23 6.22 -44.57 2.60
N THR A 24 6.44 -44.14 1.35
CA THR A 24 6.31 -45.01 0.17
C THR A 24 6.82 -44.29 -1.07
N THR A 25 7.33 -45.07 -2.02
CA THR A 25 7.55 -44.74 -3.44
C THR A 25 6.37 -43.92 -4.00
N GLU A 26 6.41 -42.60 -3.87
CA GLU A 26 5.47 -41.74 -4.55
C GLU A 26 5.70 -41.88 -6.06
N ASN A 27 4.65 -42.26 -6.77
CA ASN A 27 4.70 -42.41 -8.22
C ASN A 27 5.26 -41.10 -8.83
N THR A 28 6.40 -41.19 -9.52
CA THR A 28 7.11 -40.08 -10.17
C THR A 28 6.13 -39.17 -10.93
N ALA A 29 5.12 -39.74 -11.60
CA ALA A 29 4.08 -39.00 -12.30
C ALA A 29 3.29 -38.04 -11.38
N LYS A 30 2.89 -38.49 -10.19
CA LYS A 30 2.14 -37.69 -9.21
C LYS A 30 2.97 -36.53 -8.66
N LEU A 31 4.25 -36.77 -8.39
CA LEU A 31 5.18 -35.74 -7.94
C LEU A 31 5.43 -34.69 -9.02
N LEU A 32 5.66 -35.12 -10.26
CA LEU A 32 5.81 -34.22 -11.40
C LEU A 32 4.55 -33.38 -11.64
N GLU A 33 3.36 -33.99 -11.54
CA GLU A 33 2.08 -33.28 -11.62
C GLU A 33 1.97 -32.22 -10.52
N THR A 34 2.31 -32.59 -9.29
CA THR A 34 2.31 -31.67 -8.14
C THR A 34 3.23 -30.47 -8.38
N TYR A 35 4.44 -30.69 -8.90
CA TYR A 35 5.37 -29.60 -9.21
C TYR A 35 4.85 -28.69 -10.33
N ARG A 36 4.26 -29.27 -11.39
CA ARG A 36 3.61 -28.49 -12.46
C ARG A 36 2.47 -27.63 -11.90
N ASN A 37 1.65 -28.20 -11.01
CA ASN A 37 0.56 -27.48 -10.36
C ASN A 37 1.09 -26.29 -9.53
N TYR A 38 2.19 -26.44 -8.78
CA TYR A 38 2.81 -25.31 -8.09
C TYR A 38 3.30 -24.21 -9.03
N ILE A 39 3.95 -24.59 -10.13
CA ILE A 39 4.41 -23.63 -11.13
C ILE A 39 3.21 -22.85 -11.70
N ASN A 40 2.16 -23.54 -12.12
CA ASN A 40 0.96 -22.93 -12.70
C ASN A 40 0.25 -22.03 -11.68
N ALA A 41 -0.04 -22.55 -10.48
CA ALA A 41 -0.65 -21.79 -9.39
C ALA A 41 0.12 -20.52 -9.07
N SER A 42 1.46 -20.59 -9.06
CA SER A 42 2.28 -19.42 -8.79
C SER A 42 2.24 -18.38 -9.91
N HIS A 43 2.14 -18.81 -11.17
CA HIS A 43 1.94 -17.91 -12.31
C HIS A 43 0.60 -17.19 -12.23
N ASP A 44 -0.46 -17.92 -11.90
CA ASP A 44 -1.81 -17.36 -11.72
C ASP A 44 -1.85 -16.39 -10.55
N LEU A 45 -1.20 -16.73 -9.44
CA LEU A 45 -1.07 -15.87 -8.27
C LEU A 45 -0.33 -14.57 -8.60
N ASP A 46 0.81 -14.63 -9.31
CA ASP A 46 1.51 -13.42 -9.77
C ASP A 46 0.65 -12.52 -10.65
N LYS A 47 -0.16 -13.10 -11.54
CA LYS A 47 -1.05 -12.33 -12.42
C LYS A 47 -2.15 -11.65 -11.61
N SER A 48 -2.76 -12.38 -10.68
CA SER A 48 -3.79 -11.87 -9.76
C SER A 48 -3.24 -10.74 -8.88
N ASP A 49 -2.11 -10.96 -8.23
CA ASP A 49 -1.50 -10.01 -7.29
C ASP A 49 -1.13 -8.70 -7.99
N ARG A 50 -0.55 -8.76 -9.19
CA ARG A 50 -0.22 -7.55 -9.97
C ARG A 50 -1.46 -6.73 -10.31
N MET A 51 -2.56 -7.39 -10.65
CA MET A 51 -3.84 -6.72 -10.91
C MET A 51 -4.38 -6.07 -9.64
N MET A 52 -4.39 -6.80 -8.52
CA MET A 52 -4.82 -6.28 -7.22
C MET A 52 -3.98 -5.09 -6.76
N MET A 53 -2.65 -5.19 -6.80
CA MET A 53 -1.75 -4.11 -6.42
C MET A 53 -1.96 -2.84 -7.26
N LYS A 54 -2.27 -2.99 -8.56
CA LYS A 54 -2.59 -1.85 -9.43
C LYS A 54 -3.89 -1.17 -8.99
N VAL A 55 -4.92 -1.95 -8.67
CA VAL A 55 -6.20 -1.42 -8.15
C VAL A 55 -5.98 -0.73 -6.81
N TRP A 56 -5.31 -1.38 -5.86
CA TRP A 56 -5.03 -0.80 -4.55
C TRP A 56 -4.20 0.48 -4.63
N THR A 57 -3.23 0.55 -5.53
CA THR A 57 -2.45 1.78 -5.76
C THR A 57 -3.35 2.92 -6.26
N SER A 58 -4.25 2.62 -7.20
CA SER A 58 -5.21 3.60 -7.71
C SER A 58 -6.19 4.07 -6.64
N ASP A 59 -6.75 3.13 -5.88
CA ASP A 59 -7.71 3.42 -4.81
C ASP A 59 -7.05 4.23 -3.69
N PHE A 60 -5.81 3.88 -3.32
CA PHE A 60 -5.04 4.62 -2.33
C PHE A 60 -4.84 6.08 -2.75
N LEU A 61 -4.37 6.33 -3.98
CA LEU A 61 -4.19 7.69 -4.50
C LEU A 61 -5.50 8.48 -4.53
N LEU A 62 -6.60 7.84 -4.95
CA LEU A 62 -7.92 8.47 -4.96
C LEU A 62 -8.38 8.85 -3.55
N GLN A 63 -8.23 7.94 -2.58
CA GLN A 63 -8.60 8.20 -1.19
C GLN A 63 -7.73 9.28 -0.56
N MET A 64 -6.42 9.28 -0.82
CA MET A 64 -5.53 10.35 -0.38
C MET A 64 -5.97 11.72 -0.89
N VAL A 65 -6.31 11.82 -2.18
CA VAL A 65 -6.81 13.06 -2.78
C VAL A 65 -8.13 13.48 -2.14
N ASN A 66 -9.05 12.53 -1.94
CA ASN A 66 -10.35 12.80 -1.32
C ASN A 66 -10.19 13.35 0.11
N ILE A 67 -9.43 12.64 0.95
CA ILE A 67 -9.11 13.04 2.32
C ILE A 67 -8.47 14.43 2.34
N THR A 68 -7.42 14.64 1.55
CA THR A 68 -6.70 15.93 1.50
C THR A 68 -7.62 17.06 1.04
N SER A 69 -8.43 16.83 0.01
CA SER A 69 -9.36 17.84 -0.52
C SER A 69 -10.42 18.23 0.51
N HIS A 70 -10.91 17.28 1.30
CA HIS A 70 -11.85 17.56 2.38
C HIS A 70 -11.29 18.57 3.38
N TYR A 71 -10.07 18.33 3.91
CA TYR A 71 -9.45 19.24 4.88
C TYR A 71 -9.07 20.59 4.27
N ARG A 72 -8.63 20.64 3.00
CA ARG A 72 -8.37 21.89 2.28
C ARG A 72 -9.63 22.74 2.12
N LEU A 73 -10.77 22.11 1.83
CA LEU A 73 -12.06 22.80 1.73
C LEU A 73 -12.46 23.40 3.07
N ASP A 74 -12.28 22.68 4.18
CA ASP A 74 -12.59 23.20 5.50
C ASP A 74 -11.66 24.35 5.91
N MET A 75 -10.35 24.22 5.64
CA MET A 75 -9.39 25.31 5.80
C MET A 75 -9.83 26.57 5.02
N SER A 76 -10.19 26.41 3.74
CA SER A 76 -10.61 27.50 2.86
C SER A 76 -11.90 28.16 3.36
N ARG A 77 -12.90 27.38 3.79
CA ARG A 77 -14.14 27.91 4.38
C ARG A 77 -13.85 28.73 5.63
N HIS A 78 -12.93 28.28 6.48
CA HIS A 78 -12.54 29.04 7.67
C HIS A 78 -11.78 30.32 7.30
N LYS A 79 -10.91 30.27 6.29
CA LYS A 79 -10.23 31.46 5.76
C LYS A 79 -11.23 32.50 5.27
N GLU A 80 -12.14 32.09 4.39
CA GLU A 80 -13.18 32.96 3.83
C GLU A 80 -14.05 33.56 4.93
N ARG A 81 -14.56 32.74 5.86
CA ARG A 81 -15.44 33.23 6.93
C ARG A 81 -14.79 34.26 7.87
N ASN A 82 -13.48 34.14 8.13
CA ASN A 82 -12.80 35.00 9.11
C ASN A 82 -12.14 36.23 8.47
N PHE A 83 -11.63 36.09 7.23
CA PHE A 83 -10.77 37.10 6.61
C PHE A 83 -11.38 37.76 5.36
N MET A 84 -12.66 37.51 5.07
CA MET A 84 -13.33 38.20 3.96
C MET A 84 -13.37 39.71 4.21
N SER A 85 -12.74 40.47 3.32
CA SER A 85 -12.74 41.94 3.37
C SER A 85 -14.13 42.47 3.05
N ILE A 86 -14.77 43.11 4.03
CA ILE A 86 -16.05 43.80 3.85
C ILE A 86 -15.78 45.22 3.33
N LYS A 87 -16.11 45.49 2.05
CA LYS A 87 -15.89 46.81 1.41
C LYS A 87 -16.56 47.98 2.15
N ALA A 88 -17.65 47.72 2.87
CA ALA A 88 -18.41 48.72 3.61
C ALA A 88 -17.76 49.15 4.94
N ASN A 89 -16.67 48.52 5.39
CA ASN A 89 -15.96 48.88 6.63
C ASN A 89 -14.48 49.21 6.36
N PRO A 90 -14.14 50.50 6.13
CA PRO A 90 -12.79 50.91 5.76
C PRO A 90 -11.76 50.64 6.87
N LYS A 91 -12.13 50.80 8.15
CA LYS A 91 -11.25 50.51 9.29
C LYS A 91 -10.92 49.02 9.38
N TRP A 92 -11.91 48.16 9.20
CA TRP A 92 -11.68 46.71 9.13
C TRP A 92 -10.77 46.33 7.97
N LYS A 93 -10.99 46.94 6.79
CA LYS A 93 -10.14 46.72 5.60
C LYS A 93 -8.68 47.14 5.85
N GLU A 94 -8.45 48.26 6.54
CA GLU A 94 -7.11 48.71 6.93
C GLU A 94 -6.42 47.70 7.86
N CYS A 95 -7.10 47.27 8.94
CA CYS A 95 -6.58 46.25 9.85
C CYS A 95 -6.29 44.92 9.13
N MET A 96 -7.18 44.48 8.23
CA MET A 96 -6.97 43.30 7.40
C MET A 96 -5.71 43.42 6.54
N ASN A 97 -5.49 44.57 5.91
CA ASN A 97 -4.29 44.81 5.10
C ASN A 97 -3.01 44.78 5.94
N LEU A 98 -3.03 45.37 7.14
CA LEU A 98 -1.88 45.38 8.06
C LEU A 98 -1.49 43.96 8.50
N HIS A 99 -2.47 43.10 8.80
CA HIS A 99 -2.24 41.73 9.26
C HIS A 99 -2.28 40.67 8.14
N GLN A 100 -2.33 41.06 6.87
CA GLN A 100 -2.40 40.13 5.74
C GLN A 100 -1.22 39.14 5.72
N ASN A 101 -0.04 39.56 6.16
CA ASN A 101 1.12 38.69 6.27
C ASN A 101 0.94 37.58 7.30
N GLU A 102 0.21 37.82 8.40
CA GLU A 102 -0.08 36.80 9.40
C GLU A 102 -1.08 35.77 8.86
N VAL A 103 -2.11 36.23 8.13
CA VAL A 103 -3.07 35.37 7.41
C VAL A 103 -2.32 34.46 6.42
N ASN A 104 -1.48 35.05 5.57
CA ASN A 104 -0.71 34.31 4.57
C ASN A 104 0.25 33.30 5.22
N LYS A 105 0.91 33.67 6.33
CA LYS A 105 1.79 32.76 7.08
C LYS A 105 1.04 31.56 7.65
N ALA A 106 -0.15 31.77 8.21
CA ALA A 106 -0.96 30.68 8.75
C ALA A 106 -1.39 29.69 7.65
N GLU A 107 -1.76 30.21 6.47
CA GLU A 107 -2.10 29.39 5.30
C GLU A 107 -0.89 28.63 4.75
N MET A 108 0.26 29.29 4.58
CA MET A 108 1.48 28.62 4.12
C MET A 108 1.89 27.49 5.08
N ALA A 109 1.84 27.74 6.39
CA ALA A 109 2.16 26.72 7.39
C ALA A 109 1.20 25.50 7.31
N TYR A 110 -0.09 25.72 7.01
CA TYR A 110 -1.02 24.63 6.77
C TYR A 110 -0.58 23.75 5.58
N TYR A 111 -0.27 24.36 4.43
CA TYR A 111 0.14 23.62 3.24
C TYR A 111 1.48 22.90 3.41
N ASP A 112 2.43 23.51 4.12
CA ASP A 112 3.73 22.89 4.42
C ASP A 112 3.57 21.63 5.30
N GLU A 113 2.68 21.67 6.29
CA GLU A 113 2.42 20.53 7.16
C GLU A 113 1.56 19.46 6.48
N GLU A 114 0.57 19.86 5.70
CA GLU A 114 -0.22 18.94 4.86
C GLU A 114 0.69 18.15 3.91
N SER A 115 1.62 18.84 3.25
CA SER A 115 2.60 18.21 2.36
C SER A 115 3.43 17.14 3.08
N LYS A 116 3.84 17.39 4.32
CA LYS A 116 4.55 16.41 5.16
C LYS A 116 3.66 15.20 5.48
N CYS A 117 2.41 15.40 5.88
CA CYS A 117 1.47 14.31 6.13
C CYS A 117 1.29 13.41 4.89
N VAL A 118 1.08 14.03 3.73
CA VAL A 118 0.91 13.33 2.44
C VAL A 118 2.17 12.57 2.04
N LYS A 119 3.35 13.16 2.25
CA LYS A 119 4.63 12.50 1.97
C LYS A 119 4.82 11.25 2.83
N THR A 120 4.62 11.35 4.14
CA THR A 120 4.74 10.20 5.05
C THR A 120 3.81 9.06 4.67
N ALA A 121 2.54 9.36 4.34
CA ALA A 121 1.58 8.34 3.93
C ALA A 121 2.03 7.59 2.65
N ASN A 122 2.63 8.28 1.69
CA ASN A 122 3.17 7.65 0.47
C ASN A 122 4.39 6.76 0.78
N GLU A 123 5.32 7.25 1.60
CA GLU A 123 6.55 6.52 1.94
C GLU A 123 6.27 5.20 2.67
N GLU A 124 5.30 5.18 3.59
CA GLU A 124 4.87 3.97 4.29
C GLU A 124 4.31 2.91 3.33
N GLY A 125 3.52 3.34 2.34
CA GLY A 125 2.97 2.45 1.31
C GLY A 125 4.05 1.82 0.44
N ASP A 126 5.06 2.60 0.04
CA ASP A 126 6.15 2.14 -0.83
C ASP A 126 7.09 1.15 -0.14
N GLN A 127 7.40 1.34 1.15
CA GLN A 127 8.27 0.42 1.89
C GLN A 127 7.71 -1.01 1.93
N LYS A 128 6.41 -1.15 2.22
CA LYS A 128 5.81 -2.49 2.35
C LYS A 128 5.64 -3.21 1.02
N LYS A 129 5.46 -2.45 -0.06
CA LYS A 129 5.43 -2.96 -1.44
C LYS A 129 6.73 -3.67 -1.81
N GLN A 130 7.87 -3.19 -1.32
CA GLN A 130 9.17 -3.82 -1.58
C GLN A 130 9.27 -5.24 -1.00
N SER A 131 8.67 -5.52 0.17
CA SER A 131 8.67 -6.85 0.77
C SER A 131 7.97 -7.88 -0.13
N VAL A 132 6.82 -7.53 -0.70
CA VAL A 132 6.10 -8.39 -1.67
C VAL A 132 6.97 -8.65 -2.90
N VAL A 133 7.61 -7.61 -3.44
CA VAL A 133 8.49 -7.71 -4.62
C VAL A 133 9.69 -8.62 -4.36
N GLN A 134 10.25 -8.63 -3.14
CA GLN A 134 11.34 -9.54 -2.79
C GLN A 134 10.90 -11.01 -2.83
N ILE A 135 9.74 -11.33 -2.25
CA ILE A 135 9.20 -12.70 -2.26
C ILE A 135 8.89 -13.15 -3.70
N GLU A 136 8.35 -12.26 -4.53
CA GLU A 136 8.15 -12.55 -5.95
C GLU A 136 9.45 -12.88 -6.69
N LYS A 137 10.55 -12.20 -6.37
CA LYS A 137 11.86 -12.49 -6.97
C LYS A 137 12.32 -13.90 -6.60
N GLU A 138 12.15 -14.30 -5.34
CA GLU A 138 12.51 -15.65 -4.90
C GLU A 138 11.65 -16.73 -5.57
N ILE A 139 10.33 -16.55 -5.66
CA ILE A 139 9.45 -17.48 -6.38
C ILE A 139 9.88 -17.60 -7.85
N ARG A 140 10.22 -16.49 -8.51
CA ARG A 140 10.71 -16.51 -9.90
C ARG A 140 12.04 -17.26 -10.04
N LYS A 141 12.96 -17.18 -9.07
CA LYS A 141 14.19 -17.97 -9.06
C LYS A 141 13.88 -19.46 -9.00
N TRP A 142 12.98 -19.88 -8.12
CA TRP A 142 12.56 -21.28 -8.03
C TRP A 142 11.89 -21.79 -9.31
N ARG A 143 11.04 -20.99 -9.97
CA ARG A 143 10.48 -21.34 -11.30
C ARG A 143 11.56 -21.52 -12.36
N LYS A 144 12.58 -20.64 -12.38
CA LYS A 144 13.72 -20.75 -13.30
C LYS A 144 14.56 -21.99 -13.00
N SER A 145 14.78 -22.31 -11.72
CA SER A 145 15.48 -23.52 -11.29
C SER A 145 14.77 -24.78 -11.78
N TYR A 146 13.44 -24.86 -11.58
CA TYR A 146 12.63 -25.97 -12.10
C TYR A 146 12.78 -26.15 -13.61
N ARG A 147 12.65 -25.06 -14.39
CA ARG A 147 12.82 -25.11 -15.85
C ARG A 147 14.22 -25.55 -16.25
N TYR A 148 15.23 -25.06 -15.55
CA TYR A 148 16.62 -25.44 -15.80
C TYR A 148 16.85 -26.93 -15.56
N LEU A 149 16.43 -27.45 -14.41
CA LEU A 149 16.58 -28.86 -14.04
C LEU A 149 15.79 -29.77 -14.99
N SER A 150 14.56 -29.39 -15.34
CA SER A 150 13.76 -30.13 -16.33
C SER A 150 14.48 -30.23 -17.68
N ASN A 151 15.05 -29.12 -18.16
CA ASN A 151 15.82 -29.12 -19.40
C ASN A 151 17.11 -29.96 -19.30
N GLN A 152 17.79 -29.94 -18.16
CA GLN A 152 19.00 -30.75 -17.94
C GLN A 152 18.69 -32.24 -17.93
N CYS A 153 17.65 -32.67 -17.21
CA CYS A 153 17.25 -34.07 -17.19
C CYS A 153 16.80 -34.56 -18.58
N ASN A 154 16.06 -33.75 -19.34
CA ASN A 154 15.68 -34.08 -20.72
C ASN A 154 16.89 -34.19 -21.67
N LYS A 155 17.95 -33.41 -21.44
CA LYS A 155 19.20 -33.48 -22.22
C LYS A 155 20.02 -34.72 -21.89
N ASN A 156 20.03 -35.12 -20.63
CA ASN A 156 20.78 -36.30 -20.17
C ASN A 156 20.07 -37.62 -20.53
N HIS A 157 18.75 -37.58 -20.69
CA HIS A 157 17.90 -38.72 -21.05
C HIS A 157 17.06 -38.42 -22.30
N PRO A 158 17.69 -38.24 -23.48
CA PRO A 158 16.97 -37.91 -24.71
C PRO A 158 16.01 -39.04 -25.11
N SER A 159 14.76 -38.69 -25.39
CA SER A 159 13.68 -39.63 -25.77
C SER A 159 13.27 -40.65 -24.70
N GLU A 160 13.76 -40.52 -23.46
CA GLU A 160 13.40 -41.36 -22.32
C GLU A 160 12.65 -40.53 -21.26
N ASP A 161 11.38 -40.18 -21.55
CA ASP A 161 10.57 -39.29 -20.70
C ASP A 161 10.44 -39.77 -19.24
N GLU A 162 10.37 -41.09 -19.01
CA GLU A 162 10.30 -41.65 -17.67
C GLU A 162 11.61 -41.48 -16.88
N ALA A 163 12.76 -41.70 -17.54
CA ALA A 163 14.07 -41.53 -16.92
C ALA A 163 14.37 -40.05 -16.64
N ALA A 164 14.03 -39.17 -17.58
CA ALA A 164 14.10 -37.71 -17.38
C ALA A 164 13.20 -37.26 -16.22
N GLY A 165 12.00 -37.84 -16.09
CA GLY A 165 11.07 -37.59 -14.99
C GLY A 165 11.63 -38.00 -13.63
N LYS A 166 12.23 -39.18 -13.53
CA LYS A 166 12.89 -39.66 -12.29
C LYS A 166 14.06 -38.77 -11.89
N CYS A 167 14.93 -38.43 -12.85
CA CYS A 167 16.03 -37.46 -12.66
C CYS A 167 15.52 -36.15 -12.06
N LEU A 168 14.44 -35.57 -12.60
CA LEU A 168 13.90 -34.31 -12.10
C LEU A 168 13.35 -34.44 -10.68
N VAL A 169 12.62 -35.52 -10.38
CA VAL A 169 12.09 -35.77 -9.04
C VAL A 169 13.21 -35.88 -8.00
N GLU A 170 14.30 -36.57 -8.33
CA GLU A 170 15.46 -36.70 -7.42
C GLU A 170 16.05 -35.33 -7.04
N TYR A 171 16.29 -34.45 -8.02
CA TYR A 171 16.76 -33.09 -7.76
C TYR A 171 15.76 -32.29 -6.91
N MET A 172 14.48 -32.40 -7.22
CA MET A 172 13.42 -31.63 -6.55
C MET A 172 13.20 -32.07 -5.10
N GLN A 173 13.30 -33.38 -4.82
CA GLN A 173 13.26 -33.91 -3.48
C GLN A 173 14.50 -33.53 -2.68
N LYS A 174 15.69 -33.60 -3.28
CA LYS A 174 16.96 -33.18 -2.66
C LYS A 174 16.91 -31.72 -2.21
N ASP A 175 16.37 -30.84 -3.04
CA ASP A 175 16.25 -29.40 -2.75
C ASP A 175 15.01 -29.05 -1.89
N LYS A 176 14.23 -30.07 -1.47
CA LYS A 176 12.96 -29.91 -0.74
C LYS A 176 12.02 -28.92 -1.44
N TYR A 177 11.96 -28.99 -2.76
CA TYR A 177 11.28 -28.01 -3.61
C TYR A 177 9.83 -27.76 -3.17
N HIS A 178 9.06 -28.83 -2.92
CA HIS A 178 7.67 -28.74 -2.48
C HIS A 178 7.51 -27.87 -1.22
N ILE A 179 8.29 -28.16 -0.17
CA ILE A 179 8.22 -27.46 1.12
C ILE A 179 8.62 -26.00 0.94
N THR A 180 9.72 -25.75 0.24
CA THR A 180 10.22 -24.38 0.04
C THR A 180 9.26 -23.55 -0.79
N PHE A 181 8.72 -24.12 -1.86
CA PHE A 181 7.81 -23.42 -2.76
C PHE A 181 6.47 -23.13 -2.07
N GLN A 182 5.91 -24.09 -1.33
CA GLN A 182 4.70 -23.88 -0.53
C GLN A 182 4.89 -22.77 0.49
N ARG A 183 6.02 -22.75 1.22
CA ARG A 183 6.36 -21.68 2.17
C ARG A 183 6.43 -20.31 1.49
N LEU A 184 7.06 -20.23 0.31
CA LEU A 184 7.15 -18.97 -0.44
C LEU A 184 5.77 -18.46 -0.87
N ILE A 185 4.87 -19.35 -1.30
CA ILE A 185 3.50 -18.99 -1.65
C ILE A 185 2.74 -18.47 -0.42
N LEU A 186 2.84 -19.15 0.73
CA LEU A 186 2.21 -18.70 1.97
C LEU A 186 2.74 -17.34 2.42
N LEU A 187 4.06 -17.15 2.43
CA LEU A 187 4.70 -15.88 2.75
C LEU A 187 4.26 -14.75 1.81
N LYS A 188 4.02 -15.07 0.53
CA LYS A 188 3.50 -14.11 -0.44
C LYS A 188 2.09 -13.67 -0.07
N LEU A 189 1.20 -14.62 0.23
CA LEU A 189 -0.19 -14.33 0.63
C LEU A 189 -0.24 -13.48 1.92
N GLU A 190 0.56 -13.84 2.92
CA GLU A 190 0.69 -13.07 4.16
C GLU A 190 1.22 -11.65 3.89
N SER A 191 2.22 -11.52 3.03
CA SER A 191 2.81 -10.21 2.68
C SER A 191 1.84 -9.34 1.90
N MET A 192 1.04 -9.94 1.00
CA MET A 192 -0.03 -9.24 0.27
C MET A 192 -1.12 -8.74 1.22
N SER A 193 -1.56 -9.57 2.18
CA SER A 193 -2.51 -9.18 3.22
C SER A 193 -1.95 -8.05 4.10
N SER A 194 -0.69 -8.17 4.53
CA SER A 194 -0.01 -7.16 5.32
C SER A 194 0.15 -5.84 4.57
N LEU A 195 0.43 -5.87 3.26
CA LEU A 195 0.47 -4.68 2.40
C LEU A 195 -0.89 -3.97 2.38
N TYR A 196 -1.98 -4.71 2.20
CA TYR A 196 -3.33 -4.11 2.19
C TYR A 196 -3.67 -3.46 3.53
N ASN A 197 -3.38 -4.12 4.64
CA ASN A 197 -3.59 -3.54 5.98
C ASN A 197 -2.76 -2.27 6.19
N GLN A 198 -1.51 -2.25 5.70
CA GLN A 198 -0.66 -1.06 5.77
C GLN A 198 -1.24 0.09 4.96
N ILE A 199 -1.76 -0.16 3.75
CA ILE A 199 -2.42 0.87 2.92
C ILE A 199 -3.58 1.51 3.70
N LEU A 200 -4.43 0.71 4.34
CA LEU A 200 -5.55 1.22 5.14
C LEU A 200 -5.06 2.01 6.37
N ALA A 201 -4.04 1.51 7.06
CA ALA A 201 -3.46 2.18 8.21
C ALA A 201 -2.87 3.54 7.83
N SER A 202 -2.12 3.62 6.72
CA SER A 202 -1.52 4.88 6.23
C SER A 202 -2.58 5.92 5.85
N LEU A 203 -3.73 5.51 5.31
CA LEU A 203 -4.87 6.43 5.09
C LEU A 203 -5.46 6.95 6.41
N GLY A 204 -5.61 6.07 7.42
CA GLY A 204 -6.06 6.48 8.75
C GLY A 204 -5.09 7.45 9.42
N THR A 205 -3.78 7.18 9.34
CA THR A 205 -2.72 8.05 9.84
C THR A 205 -2.72 9.41 9.14
N LEU A 206 -2.91 9.42 7.81
CA LEU A 206 -3.05 10.67 7.04
C LEU A 206 -4.23 11.51 7.56
N GLU A 207 -5.39 10.89 7.76
CA GLU A 207 -6.58 11.59 8.25
C GLU A 207 -6.35 12.20 9.64
N VAL A 208 -5.73 11.43 10.55
CA VAL A 208 -5.37 11.93 11.89
C VAL A 208 -4.38 13.09 11.81
N CYS A 209 -3.35 12.98 10.96
CA CYS A 209 -2.36 14.03 10.74
C CYS A 209 -3.05 15.33 10.25
N LEU A 210 -3.92 15.23 9.24
CA LEU A 210 -4.63 16.39 8.69
C LEU A 210 -5.62 17.02 9.68
N LYS A 211 -6.26 16.23 10.56
CA LYS A 211 -7.06 16.78 11.68
C LYS A 211 -6.21 17.65 12.59
N THR A 212 -5.00 17.20 12.93
CA THR A 212 -4.06 17.97 13.76
C THR A 212 -3.59 19.23 13.05
N VAL A 213 -3.24 19.14 11.76
CA VAL A 213 -2.83 20.29 10.93
C VAL A 213 -3.95 21.32 10.84
N LEU A 214 -5.19 20.90 10.57
CA LEU A 214 -6.35 21.79 10.54
C LEU A 214 -6.59 22.44 11.92
N SER A 215 -6.51 21.68 13.01
CA SER A 215 -6.67 22.21 14.36
C SER A 215 -5.63 23.29 14.70
N ARG A 216 -4.37 23.09 14.29
CA ARG A 216 -3.30 24.08 14.44
C ARG A 216 -3.59 25.33 13.61
N TYR A 217 -4.00 25.16 12.36
CA TYR A 217 -4.42 26.27 11.51
C TYR A 217 -5.55 27.08 12.15
N LEU A 218 -6.61 26.44 12.64
CA LEU A 218 -7.73 27.12 13.30
C LEU A 218 -7.31 27.88 14.55
N SER A 219 -6.32 27.37 15.28
CA SER A 219 -5.74 28.08 16.43
C SER A 219 -5.00 29.34 16.00
N ASN A 220 -4.22 29.27 14.90
CA ASN A 220 -3.58 30.45 14.32
C ASN A 220 -4.62 31.47 13.80
N VAL A 221 -5.70 31.02 13.16
CA VAL A 221 -6.81 31.89 12.75
C VAL A 221 -7.38 32.67 13.94
N ARG A 222 -7.60 32.00 15.08
CA ARG A 222 -8.10 32.67 16.30
C ARG A 222 -7.14 33.75 16.81
N LEU A 223 -5.82 33.49 16.75
CA LEU A 223 -4.81 34.48 17.14
C LEU A 223 -4.83 35.70 16.23
N VAL A 224 -4.85 35.49 14.90
CA VAL A 224 -4.92 36.59 13.93
C VAL A 224 -6.22 37.38 14.09
N MET A 225 -7.35 36.70 14.30
CA MET A 225 -8.63 37.36 14.59
C MET A 225 -8.59 38.18 15.89
N GLY A 226 -7.87 37.72 16.91
CA GLY A 226 -7.59 38.49 18.12
C GLY A 226 -6.84 39.80 17.82
N ASN A 227 -5.79 39.72 17.01
CA ASN A 227 -5.00 40.88 16.59
C ASN A 227 -5.84 41.86 15.76
N LEU A 228 -6.63 41.35 14.80
CA LEU A 228 -7.53 42.14 13.98
C LEU A 228 -8.59 42.87 14.81
N ASN A 229 -9.21 42.17 15.76
CA ASN A 229 -10.18 42.77 16.68
C ASN A 229 -9.53 43.83 17.56
N HIS A 230 -8.29 43.61 18.02
CA HIS A 230 -7.55 44.63 18.76
C HIS A 230 -7.32 45.87 17.90
N CYS A 231 -6.75 45.71 16.68
CA CYS A 231 -6.55 46.79 15.71
C CYS A 231 -7.84 47.57 15.45
N TYR A 232 -8.95 46.87 15.24
CA TYR A 232 -10.25 47.49 14.98
C TYR A 232 -10.75 48.32 16.19
N ASN A 233 -10.45 47.90 17.41
CA ASN A 233 -10.91 48.56 18.63
C ASN A 233 -9.96 49.63 19.17
N ILE A 234 -8.74 49.76 18.61
CA ILE A 234 -7.88 50.92 18.91
C ILE A 234 -8.65 52.18 18.51
N ARG A 235 -9.07 52.97 19.52
CA ARG A 235 -9.57 54.32 19.28
C ARG A 235 -8.42 55.11 18.68
N THR A 236 -8.63 55.71 17.52
CA THR A 236 -7.76 56.77 17.03
C THR A 236 -7.70 57.86 18.11
N LEU A 237 -6.61 57.91 18.86
CA LEU A 237 -6.26 59.02 19.75
C LEU A 237 -5.66 60.13 18.87
N SER A 238 -6.50 60.73 18.02
CA SER A 238 -6.25 61.86 17.12
C SER A 238 -7.35 61.81 16.04
N GLU A 239 -8.28 62.74 15.86
CA GLU A 239 -8.48 64.14 16.25
C GLU A 239 -9.96 64.36 16.55
#